data_AF-A0A8T3XCF2-F1
#
_entry.id   AF-A0A8T3XCF2-F1
#
_cell.length_a   1.000
_cell.length_b   1.000
_cell.length_c   1.000
_cell.angle_alpha   90.00
_cell.angle_beta   90.00
_cell.angle_gamma   90.00
#
_symmetry.space_group_name_H-M   'P 1'
#
loop_
_entity.id
_entity.type
_entity.pdbx_description
1 polymer ?
#
loop_
_entity_poly.entity_id
_entity_poly.type
_entity_poly.pdbx_seq_one_letter_code
_entity_poly.pdbx_strand_id
1 'polypeptide(L)'
;MKKEFIKAVKNNLSTSILILFSGCTTYRTQTQNYYLPRNDGYNSIRQEALENKLYNVIPRHREQVKLYDLPHWIPWALMGNDDNGIFGENSGKRPYKLEIGTKTFCSWTARNPMHNLFFYVPPLGTAGLKKHHTFSLIKCDNMGLKLFSTQKGSVFLEGNNTFQLSFYDFKPFISFKLSYSKNRRFDFYAGGRPEGAFGFKFRPIKKRK
;
A
#
# COMPACT_ATOMS: atom_id res chain seq x y z
N MET A 1 43.89 1.14 23.45
CA MET A 1 42.41 1.28 23.50
C MET A 1 41.76 1.65 22.16
N LYS A 2 42.09 2.78 21.50
CA LYS A 2 41.42 3.19 20.24
C LYS A 2 41.47 2.16 19.08
N LYS A 3 42.59 1.46 18.90
CA LYS A 3 42.75 0.46 17.81
C LYS A 3 41.91 -0.80 18.02
N GLU A 4 41.79 -1.26 19.26
CA GLU A 4 40.96 -2.41 19.66
C GLU A 4 39.46 -2.10 19.46
N PHE A 5 39.02 -0.90 19.83
CA PHE A 5 37.63 -0.45 19.63
C PHE A 5 37.23 -0.37 18.14
N ILE A 6 38.11 0.19 17.29
CA ILE A 6 37.86 0.26 15.83
C ILE A 6 37.80 -1.15 15.21
N LYS A 7 38.64 -2.08 15.68
CA LYS A 7 38.63 -3.47 15.21
C LYS A 7 37.35 -4.21 15.63
N ALA A 8 36.88 -4.00 16.86
CA ALA A 8 35.61 -4.56 17.33
C ALA A 8 34.40 -4.02 16.56
N VAL A 9 34.35 -2.70 16.28
CA VAL A 9 33.27 -2.09 15.49
C VAL A 9 33.28 -2.60 14.05
N LYS A 10 34.45 -2.71 13.41
CA LYS A 10 34.55 -3.25 12.04
C LYS A 10 34.11 -4.70 11.96
N ASN A 11 34.53 -5.55 12.91
CA ASN A 11 34.14 -6.96 12.93
C ASN A 11 32.62 -7.13 13.12
N ASN A 12 31.99 -6.32 13.99
CA ASN A 12 30.54 -6.35 14.19
C ASN A 12 29.75 -5.80 12.99
N LEU A 13 30.30 -4.84 12.24
CA LEU A 13 29.69 -4.32 11.02
C LEU A 13 29.69 -5.38 9.91
N SER A 14 30.78 -6.15 9.77
CA SER A 14 30.89 -7.25 8.81
C SER A 14 29.89 -8.37 9.10
N THR A 15 29.68 -8.75 10.37
CA THR A 15 28.70 -9.78 10.74
C THR A 15 27.26 -9.32 10.54
N SER A 16 26.97 -8.03 10.77
CA SER A 16 25.65 -7.44 10.55
C SER A 16 25.28 -7.36 9.07
N ILE A 17 26.27 -7.10 8.19
CA ILE A 17 26.09 -7.11 6.74
C ILE A 17 25.84 -8.53 6.22
N LEU A 18 26.50 -9.55 6.77
CA LEU A 18 26.27 -10.95 6.39
C LEU A 18 24.83 -11.44 6.71
N ILE A 19 24.20 -10.93 7.77
CA ILE A 19 22.79 -11.23 8.11
C ILE A 19 21.82 -10.53 7.14
N LEU A 20 22.19 -9.37 6.58
CA LEU A 20 21.39 -8.68 5.56
C LEU A 20 21.44 -9.36 4.19
N PHE A 21 22.45 -10.19 3.93
CA PHE A 21 22.63 -10.89 2.65
C PHE A 21 22.35 -12.39 2.69
N SER A 22 21.93 -12.95 3.83
CA SER A 22 21.35 -14.31 3.86
C SER A 22 19.92 -14.31 3.30
N GLY A 23 19.73 -13.85 2.06
CA GLY A 23 18.49 -13.94 1.27
C GLY A 23 18.07 -15.37 0.91
N CYS A 24 18.53 -16.35 1.68
CA CYS A 24 18.23 -17.78 1.55
C CYS A 24 17.43 -18.30 2.75
N THR A 25 16.84 -17.43 3.58
CA THR A 25 15.93 -17.93 4.61
C THR A 25 14.64 -18.38 3.95
N THR A 26 14.35 -19.67 4.04
CA THR A 26 13.08 -20.23 3.62
C THR A 26 11.96 -19.60 4.44
N TYR A 27 10.84 -19.29 3.79
CA TYR A 27 9.63 -18.85 4.48
C TYR A 27 9.24 -19.82 5.58
N ARG A 28 8.64 -19.28 6.64
CA ARG A 28 8.01 -20.11 7.69
C ARG A 28 6.92 -21.01 7.09
N THR A 29 6.20 -20.50 6.11
CA THR A 29 5.11 -21.19 5.41
C THR A 29 5.22 -20.90 3.92
N GLN A 30 5.06 -21.93 3.10
CA GLN A 30 5.05 -21.79 1.64
C GLN A 30 3.85 -20.97 1.16
N THR A 31 4.02 -20.19 0.09
CA THR A 31 2.98 -19.31 -0.45
C THR A 31 1.76 -20.08 -0.94
N GLN A 32 1.96 -21.29 -1.46
CA GLN A 32 0.90 -22.16 -1.97
C GLN A 32 -0.11 -22.58 -0.89
N ASN A 33 0.30 -22.61 0.38
CA ASN A 33 -0.58 -22.97 1.49
C ASN A 33 -1.68 -21.93 1.75
N TYR A 34 -1.57 -20.73 1.17
CA TYR A 34 -2.57 -19.67 1.25
C TYR A 34 -3.58 -19.70 0.09
N TYR A 35 -3.54 -20.75 -0.74
CA TYR A 35 -4.55 -20.94 -1.75
C TYR A 35 -5.92 -21.23 -1.11
N LEU A 36 -6.87 -20.33 -1.36
CA LEU A 36 -8.26 -20.47 -0.95
C LEU A 36 -9.13 -20.60 -2.21
N PRO A 37 -9.54 -21.83 -2.60
CA PRO A 37 -10.38 -22.02 -3.77
C PRO A 37 -11.71 -21.29 -3.59
N ARG A 38 -12.19 -20.65 -4.67
CA ARG A 38 -13.47 -19.95 -4.71
C ARG A 38 -14.35 -20.54 -5.82
N ASN A 39 -15.66 -20.53 -5.62
CA ASN A 39 -16.61 -20.96 -6.64
C ASN A 39 -16.95 -19.79 -7.60
N ASP A 40 -15.95 -19.29 -8.34
CA ASP A 40 -16.10 -18.13 -9.23
C ASP A 40 -15.41 -18.29 -10.60
N GLY A 41 -14.91 -19.48 -10.91
CA GLY A 41 -14.29 -19.79 -12.21
C GLY A 41 -12.87 -19.24 -12.41
N TYR A 42 -12.29 -18.55 -11.42
CA TYR A 42 -10.96 -17.92 -11.52
C TYR A 42 -9.87 -18.62 -10.70
N ASN A 43 -10.11 -19.85 -10.26
CA ASN A 43 -9.18 -20.64 -9.46
C ASN A 43 -7.83 -20.87 -10.14
N SER A 44 -7.83 -21.16 -11.44
CA SER A 44 -6.60 -21.36 -12.23
C SER A 44 -5.70 -20.13 -12.20
N ILE A 45 -6.28 -18.93 -12.35
CA ILE A 45 -5.54 -17.65 -12.34
C ILE A 45 -4.96 -17.36 -10.96
N ARG A 46 -5.68 -17.69 -9.88
CA ARG A 46 -5.17 -17.54 -8.51
C ARG A 46 -4.02 -18.50 -8.23
N GLN A 47 -4.12 -19.72 -8.71
CA GLN A 47 -3.05 -20.69 -8.59
C GLN A 47 -1.82 -20.23 -9.39
N GLU A 48 -1.99 -19.80 -10.64
CA GLU A 48 -0.94 -19.21 -11.48
C GLU A 48 -0.26 -18.02 -10.77
N ALA A 49 -1.03 -17.18 -10.09
CA ALA A 49 -0.50 -16.08 -9.29
C ALA A 49 0.41 -16.56 -8.15
N LEU A 50 -0.02 -17.56 -7.37
CA LEU A 50 0.73 -18.10 -6.24
C LEU A 50 2.00 -18.86 -6.66
N GLU A 51 2.02 -19.40 -7.87
CA GLU A 51 3.19 -20.07 -8.46
C GLU A 51 4.23 -19.08 -9.02
N ASN A 52 3.89 -17.78 -9.08
CA ASN A 52 4.79 -16.78 -9.63
C ASN A 52 6.04 -16.56 -8.77
N LYS A 53 7.22 -16.55 -9.39
CA LYS A 53 8.52 -16.39 -8.73
C LYS A 53 8.68 -15.08 -7.96
N LEU A 54 7.90 -14.03 -8.25
CA LEU A 54 7.91 -12.81 -7.45
C LEU A 54 7.55 -13.07 -5.99
N TYR A 55 6.73 -14.09 -5.72
CA TYR A 55 6.44 -14.51 -4.35
C TYR A 55 7.62 -15.13 -3.62
N ASN A 56 8.77 -15.39 -4.26
CA ASN A 56 9.99 -15.76 -3.55
C ASN A 56 10.71 -14.55 -2.94
N VAL A 57 10.42 -13.34 -3.43
CA VAL A 57 11.04 -12.09 -2.95
C VAL A 57 10.03 -11.24 -2.18
N ILE A 58 8.77 -11.25 -2.61
CA ILE A 58 7.68 -10.49 -2.00
C ILE A 58 6.70 -11.51 -1.40
N PRO A 59 6.82 -11.82 -0.10
CA PRO A 59 5.92 -12.72 0.60
C PRO A 59 4.44 -12.39 0.36
N ARG A 60 3.60 -13.42 0.29
CA ARG A 60 2.15 -13.26 0.18
C ARG A 60 1.52 -12.74 1.46
N HIS A 61 1.98 -13.22 2.61
CA HIS A 61 1.49 -12.85 3.93
C HIS A 61 2.62 -12.49 4.90
N ARG A 62 2.35 -11.57 5.84
CA ARG A 62 3.28 -11.18 6.92
C ARG A 62 3.84 -12.38 7.67
N GLU A 63 2.98 -13.34 7.98
CA GLU A 63 3.29 -14.50 8.81
C GLU A 63 4.32 -15.46 8.19
N GLN A 64 4.54 -15.39 6.87
CA GLN A 64 5.60 -16.12 6.19
C GLN A 64 7.00 -15.62 6.58
N VAL A 65 7.09 -14.35 6.99
CA VAL A 65 8.33 -13.61 7.19
C VAL A 65 8.71 -13.58 8.65
N LYS A 66 9.98 -13.87 8.93
CA LYS A 66 10.53 -13.68 10.28
C LYS A 66 10.84 -12.20 10.48
N LEU A 67 10.67 -11.66 11.70
CA LEU A 67 10.92 -10.23 11.95
C LEU A 67 12.35 -9.78 11.60
N TYR A 68 13.33 -10.69 11.64
CA TYR A 68 14.73 -10.42 11.28
C TYR A 68 15.06 -10.68 9.80
N ASP A 69 14.12 -11.19 9.01
CA ASP A 69 14.31 -11.50 7.59
C ASP A 69 14.04 -10.27 6.74
N LEU A 70 14.92 -9.28 6.89
CA LEU A 70 14.82 -7.98 6.22
C LEU A 70 14.71 -8.06 4.70
N PRO A 71 15.42 -8.98 3.99
CA PRO A 71 15.29 -9.12 2.54
C PRO A 71 13.88 -9.41 2.04
N HIS A 72 13.05 -10.08 2.84
CA HIS A 72 11.65 -10.36 2.50
C HIS A 72 10.69 -9.38 3.16
N TRP A 73 11.02 -8.88 4.35
CA TRP A 73 10.18 -7.94 5.09
C TRP A 73 10.07 -6.59 4.38
N ILE A 74 11.16 -6.08 3.80
CA ILE A 74 11.17 -4.79 3.10
C ILE A 74 10.30 -4.85 1.82
N PRO A 75 10.48 -5.82 0.90
CA PRO A 75 9.60 -5.95 -0.26
C PRO A 75 8.14 -6.24 0.13
N TRP A 76 7.90 -7.07 1.16
CA TRP A 76 6.54 -7.29 1.67
C TRP A 76 5.89 -5.99 2.14
N ALA A 77 6.61 -5.13 2.86
CA ALA A 77 6.08 -3.84 3.32
C ALA A 77 5.80 -2.88 2.16
N LEU A 78 6.72 -2.76 1.21
CA LEU A 78 6.66 -1.75 0.14
C LEU A 78 5.78 -2.16 -1.06
N MET A 79 5.77 -3.44 -1.40
CA MET A 79 5.15 -3.98 -2.63
C MET A 79 4.13 -5.10 -2.36
N GLY A 80 4.04 -5.58 -1.13
CA GLY A 80 3.09 -6.62 -0.75
C GLY A 80 1.65 -6.10 -0.62
N ASN A 81 0.71 -7.03 -0.67
CA ASN A 81 -0.70 -6.79 -0.38
C ASN A 81 -1.29 -8.03 0.31
N ASP A 82 -1.37 -8.01 1.64
CA ASP A 82 -1.79 -9.15 2.46
C ASP A 82 -3.23 -9.60 2.15
N ASP A 83 -4.09 -8.67 1.74
CA ASP A 83 -5.52 -8.95 1.53
C ASP A 83 -5.77 -9.60 0.16
N ASN A 84 -5.19 -9.01 -0.88
CA ASN A 84 -5.55 -9.30 -2.28
C ASN A 84 -4.44 -9.99 -3.08
N GLY A 85 -3.23 -10.06 -2.54
CA GLY A 85 -2.03 -10.53 -3.24
C GLY A 85 -1.41 -9.47 -4.15
N ILE A 86 -0.18 -9.72 -4.61
CA ILE A 86 0.64 -8.76 -5.35
C ILE A 86 0.19 -8.58 -6.81
N PHE A 87 -0.69 -9.45 -7.30
CA PHE A 87 -1.33 -9.32 -8.61
C PHE A 87 -2.80 -8.89 -8.51
N GLY A 88 -3.35 -8.78 -7.30
CA GLY A 88 -4.78 -8.55 -7.07
C GLY A 88 -5.62 -9.78 -7.42
N GLU A 89 -5.04 -10.98 -7.31
CA GLU A 89 -5.69 -12.26 -7.62
C GLU A 89 -6.89 -12.56 -6.71
N ASN A 90 -6.91 -11.99 -5.51
CA ASN A 90 -8.01 -12.13 -4.55
C ASN A 90 -8.93 -10.91 -4.49
N SER A 91 -8.82 -9.94 -5.42
CA SER A 91 -9.60 -8.70 -5.38
C SER A 91 -11.10 -8.92 -5.63
N GLY A 92 -11.89 -9.07 -4.57
CA GLY A 92 -13.34 -9.24 -4.70
C GLY A 92 -13.75 -10.50 -5.50
N LYS A 93 -14.74 -10.36 -6.39
CA LYS A 93 -15.35 -11.48 -7.15
C LYS A 93 -14.54 -11.93 -8.37
N ARG A 94 -13.59 -11.11 -8.86
CA ARG A 94 -12.78 -11.41 -10.06
C ARG A 94 -11.36 -10.86 -9.84
N PRO A 95 -10.31 -11.60 -10.24
CA PRO A 95 -8.94 -11.09 -10.23
C PRO A 95 -8.82 -9.73 -10.94
N TYR A 96 -7.89 -8.90 -10.49
CA TYR A 96 -7.66 -7.59 -11.09
C TYR A 96 -7.41 -7.67 -12.61
N LYS A 97 -6.62 -8.66 -13.04
CA LYS A 97 -6.41 -9.04 -14.45
C LYS A 97 -6.38 -10.55 -14.56
N LEU A 98 -6.69 -11.06 -15.75
CA LEU A 98 -6.66 -12.50 -16.02
C LEU A 98 -5.25 -13.02 -16.32
N GLU A 99 -4.37 -12.14 -16.80
CA GLU A 99 -2.98 -12.45 -17.11
C GLU A 99 -2.08 -12.09 -15.93
N ILE A 100 -1.35 -13.07 -15.39
CA ILE A 100 -0.39 -12.87 -14.32
C ILE A 100 0.98 -12.56 -14.91
N GLY A 101 1.60 -11.48 -14.45
CA GLY A 101 2.93 -11.09 -14.92
C GLY A 101 3.37 -9.72 -14.45
N THR A 102 4.55 -9.29 -14.86
CA THR A 102 5.19 -8.04 -14.41
C THR A 102 4.31 -6.81 -14.67
N LYS A 103 3.63 -6.76 -15.83
CA LYS A 103 2.71 -5.66 -16.16
C LYS A 103 1.53 -5.59 -15.19
N THR A 104 0.98 -6.74 -14.80
CA THR A 104 -0.11 -6.84 -13.83
C THR A 104 0.37 -6.44 -12.44
N PHE A 105 1.52 -6.94 -12.00
CA PHE A 105 2.18 -6.54 -10.76
C PHE A 105 2.40 -5.02 -10.70
N CYS A 106 3.12 -4.44 -11.67
CA CYS A 106 3.37 -2.99 -11.71
C CYS A 106 2.07 -2.17 -11.72
N SER A 107 1.06 -2.59 -12.49
CA SER A 107 -0.24 -1.92 -12.53
C SER A 107 -0.97 -2.00 -11.19
N TRP A 108 -0.90 -3.13 -10.50
CA TRP A 108 -1.54 -3.35 -9.21
C TRP A 108 -0.84 -2.56 -8.09
N THR A 109 0.49 -2.65 -8.02
CA THR A 109 1.32 -1.87 -7.08
C THR A 109 1.13 -0.38 -7.27
N ALA A 110 1.01 0.11 -8.52
CA ALA A 110 0.73 1.52 -8.78
C ALA A 110 -0.67 1.98 -8.30
N ARG A 111 -1.65 1.06 -8.18
CA ARG A 111 -3.00 1.38 -7.68
C ARG A 111 -3.05 1.44 -6.15
N ASN A 112 -2.27 0.60 -5.47
CA ASN A 112 -2.21 0.51 -4.00
C ASN A 112 -0.74 0.53 -3.53
N PRO A 113 -0.02 1.63 -3.77
CA PRO A 113 1.41 1.68 -3.45
C PRO A 113 1.60 1.58 -1.94
N MET A 114 2.54 0.73 -1.51
CA MET A 114 2.89 0.56 -0.10
C MET A 114 1.70 0.15 0.78
N HIS A 115 0.76 -0.64 0.25
CA HIS A 115 -0.43 -1.10 0.97
C HIS A 115 -0.07 -1.67 2.35
N ASN A 116 0.82 -2.66 2.39
CA ASN A 116 1.21 -3.29 3.64
C ASN A 116 1.90 -2.33 4.62
N LEU A 117 2.76 -1.41 4.13
CA LEU A 117 3.42 -0.41 4.98
C LEU A 117 2.40 0.46 5.73
N PHE A 118 1.39 0.98 5.02
CA PHE A 118 0.43 1.92 5.61
C PHE A 118 -0.76 1.27 6.33
N PHE A 119 -0.97 -0.04 6.12
CA PHE A 119 -1.94 -0.82 6.90
C PHE A 119 -1.31 -1.53 8.11
N TYR A 120 -0.20 -2.24 7.93
CA TYR A 120 0.26 -3.26 8.87
C TYR A 120 1.57 -2.96 9.58
N VAL A 121 2.38 -2.00 9.11
CA VAL A 121 3.74 -1.76 9.64
C VAL A 121 3.77 -0.56 10.59
N PRO A 122 3.96 -0.74 11.90
CA PRO A 122 4.11 0.37 12.84
C PRO A 122 5.34 1.24 12.52
N PRO A 123 5.31 2.56 12.79
CA PRO A 123 4.18 3.35 13.29
C PRO A 123 3.20 3.82 12.20
N LEU A 124 3.48 3.50 10.92
CA LEU A 124 2.71 3.98 9.78
C LEU A 124 1.39 3.22 9.60
N GLY A 125 1.36 1.93 9.93
CA GLY A 125 0.24 1.03 9.83
C GLY A 125 -0.90 1.42 10.77
N THR A 126 -2.13 1.54 10.24
CA THR A 126 -3.30 1.90 11.07
C THR A 126 -4.44 0.91 11.05
N ALA A 127 -4.28 -0.26 10.42
CA ALA A 127 -5.30 -1.31 10.40
C ALA A 127 -5.71 -1.80 11.80
N GLY A 128 -4.78 -1.76 12.76
CA GLY A 128 -5.02 -2.19 14.14
C GLY A 128 -5.58 -1.11 15.08
N LEU A 129 -5.80 0.12 14.60
CA LEU A 129 -6.33 1.18 15.46
C LEU A 129 -7.80 0.94 15.81
N LYS A 130 -8.12 0.91 17.11
CA LYS A 130 -9.52 0.83 17.57
C LYS A 130 -10.34 2.07 17.24
N LYS A 131 -9.68 3.21 17.09
CA LYS A 131 -10.28 4.51 16.75
C LYS A 131 -9.42 5.18 15.68
N HIS A 132 -10.05 5.54 14.57
CA HIS A 132 -9.43 6.31 13.52
C HIS A 132 -9.62 7.81 13.76
N HIS A 133 -8.61 8.60 13.45
CA HIS A 133 -8.58 10.04 13.67
C HIS A 133 -8.50 10.78 12.34
N THR A 134 -9.54 11.55 12.02
CA THR A 134 -9.55 12.38 10.81
C THR A 134 -9.65 13.86 11.16
N PHE A 135 -8.72 14.64 10.63
CA PHE A 135 -8.65 16.08 10.83
C PHE A 135 -8.41 16.81 9.52
N SER A 136 -9.23 17.79 9.18
CA SER A 136 -9.09 18.61 7.98
C SER A 136 -8.52 19.98 8.34
N LEU A 137 -7.38 20.33 7.73
CA LEU A 137 -6.81 21.67 7.82
C LEU A 137 -7.62 22.67 6.98
N ILE A 138 -7.84 22.31 5.71
CA ILE A 138 -8.54 23.14 4.74
C ILE A 138 -9.47 22.24 3.94
N LYS A 139 -10.73 22.66 3.81
CA LYS A 139 -11.73 22.02 2.97
C LYS A 139 -12.50 23.11 2.25
N CYS A 140 -12.46 23.09 0.93
CA CYS A 140 -13.22 23.99 0.06
C CYS A 140 -14.02 23.13 -0.90
N ASP A 141 -15.34 23.22 -0.82
CA ASP A 141 -16.26 22.52 -1.70
C ASP A 141 -17.52 23.37 -1.98
N ASN A 142 -18.55 22.77 -2.58
CA ASN A 142 -19.80 23.47 -2.88
C ASN A 142 -20.52 23.98 -1.62
N MET A 143 -20.19 23.48 -0.42
CA MET A 143 -20.75 23.97 0.85
C MET A 143 -19.94 25.12 1.45
N GLY A 144 -18.85 25.54 0.79
CA GLY A 144 -17.99 26.65 1.23
C GLY A 144 -16.64 26.20 1.79
N LEU A 145 -15.98 27.14 2.49
CA LEU A 145 -14.67 26.94 3.12
C LEU A 145 -14.83 26.50 4.59
N LYS A 146 -14.16 25.43 4.97
CA LYS A 146 -14.02 24.95 6.35
C LYS A 146 -12.54 24.84 6.70
N LEU A 147 -12.16 25.40 7.83
CA LEU A 147 -10.81 25.35 8.37
C LEU A 147 -10.81 24.55 9.68
N PHE A 148 -9.74 23.79 9.94
CA PHE A 148 -9.50 23.07 11.21
C PHE A 148 -10.71 22.31 11.75
N SER A 149 -11.27 21.40 10.95
CA SER A 149 -12.48 20.66 11.31
C SER A 149 -12.22 19.16 11.44
N THR A 150 -12.87 18.52 12.42
CA THR A 150 -12.91 17.06 12.49
C THR A 150 -13.91 16.53 11.48
N GLN A 151 -13.50 15.55 10.67
CA GLN A 151 -14.36 15.00 9.62
C GLN A 151 -15.03 13.71 10.09
N LYS A 152 -16.36 13.64 9.91
CA LYS A 152 -17.13 12.39 9.91
C LYS A 152 -17.70 12.20 8.50
N GLY A 153 -17.51 11.03 7.88
CA GLY A 153 -18.09 10.71 6.57
C GLY A 153 -17.07 10.64 5.40
N SER A 154 -17.56 10.87 4.18
CA SER A 154 -16.83 10.63 2.92
C SER A 154 -15.49 11.37 2.83
N VAL A 155 -14.44 10.65 2.42
CA VAL A 155 -13.09 11.17 2.11
C VAL A 155 -13.12 12.25 1.05
N PHE A 156 -13.98 12.10 0.05
CA PHE A 156 -13.98 12.95 -1.12
C PHE A 156 -15.07 14.00 -1.03
N LEU A 157 -14.65 15.24 -1.26
CA LEU A 157 -15.52 16.40 -1.28
C LEU A 157 -16.49 16.37 -2.46
N GLU A 158 -17.67 16.97 -2.26
CA GLU A 158 -18.70 17.09 -3.29
C GLU A 158 -18.45 18.30 -4.19
N GLY A 159 -18.84 18.19 -5.46
CA GLY A 159 -18.69 19.27 -6.43
C GLY A 159 -17.57 19.07 -7.45
N ASN A 160 -17.43 20.12 -8.28
CA ASN A 160 -16.60 20.13 -9.49
C ASN A 160 -15.28 20.89 -9.30
N ASN A 161 -15.26 21.83 -8.36
CA ASN A 161 -14.08 22.53 -7.90
C ASN A 161 -13.98 22.29 -6.40
N THR A 162 -12.99 21.51 -5.97
CA THR A 162 -12.82 21.17 -4.56
C THR A 162 -11.36 21.17 -4.20
N PHE A 163 -11.03 21.56 -2.99
CA PHE A 163 -9.68 21.43 -2.43
C PHE A 163 -9.75 20.91 -1.01
N GLN A 164 -8.89 19.96 -0.67
CA GLN A 164 -8.81 19.37 0.65
C GLN A 164 -7.36 19.15 1.04
N LEU A 165 -7.03 19.59 2.25
CA LEU A 165 -5.84 19.21 2.98
C LEU A 165 -6.28 18.63 4.32
N SER A 166 -5.91 17.39 4.60
CA SER A 166 -6.36 16.66 5.79
C SER A 166 -5.28 15.69 6.28
N PHE A 167 -5.49 15.17 7.49
CA PHE A 167 -4.74 14.08 8.08
C PHE A 167 -5.71 12.93 8.39
N TYR A 168 -5.37 11.73 7.94
CA TYR A 168 -6.07 10.50 8.28
C TYR A 168 -5.11 9.61 9.08
N ASP A 169 -5.41 9.40 10.35
CA ASP A 169 -4.54 8.73 11.32
C ASP A 169 -3.11 9.29 11.28
N PHE A 170 -3.00 10.62 11.37
CA PHE A 170 -1.74 11.38 11.30
C PHE A 170 -1.01 11.35 9.94
N LYS A 171 -1.57 10.67 8.92
CA LYS A 171 -1.00 10.67 7.56
C LYS A 171 -1.55 11.84 6.75
N PRO A 172 -0.70 12.63 6.08
CA PRO A 172 -1.18 13.73 5.25
C PRO A 172 -1.97 13.20 4.05
N PHE A 173 -2.98 13.96 3.66
CA PHE A 173 -3.81 13.74 2.50
C PHE A 173 -4.12 15.08 1.83
N ILE A 174 -3.88 15.13 0.54
CA ILE A 174 -4.26 16.24 -0.31
C ILE A 174 -5.16 15.72 -1.42
N SER A 175 -6.25 16.44 -1.68
CA SER A 175 -7.07 16.19 -2.86
C SER A 175 -7.58 17.48 -3.45
N PHE A 176 -7.69 17.52 -4.77
CA PHE A 176 -8.39 18.61 -5.42
C PHE A 176 -9.01 18.18 -6.73
N LYS A 177 -10.07 18.90 -7.09
CA LYS A 177 -10.76 18.80 -8.37
C LYS A 177 -10.80 20.20 -8.94
N LEU A 178 -10.39 20.37 -10.18
CA LEU A 178 -10.40 21.66 -10.86
C LEU A 178 -11.06 21.49 -12.22
N SER A 179 -12.19 22.17 -12.42
CA SER A 179 -12.90 22.21 -13.69
C SER A 179 -12.37 23.36 -14.52
N TYR A 180 -11.77 23.06 -15.66
CA TYR A 180 -11.20 24.04 -16.58
C TYR A 180 -12.00 24.18 -17.89
N SER A 181 -13.02 23.34 -18.09
CA SER A 181 -13.97 23.47 -19.21
C SER A 181 -15.36 22.97 -18.77
N LYS A 182 -16.41 23.31 -19.54
CA LYS A 182 -17.79 22.85 -19.31
C LYS A 182 -17.87 21.33 -19.13
N ASN A 183 -17.04 20.57 -19.87
CA ASN A 183 -17.08 19.11 -19.89
C ASN A 183 -15.80 18.44 -19.36
N ARG A 184 -14.82 19.19 -18.87
CA ARG A 184 -13.52 18.62 -18.44
C ARG A 184 -13.13 19.08 -17.05
N ARG A 185 -12.55 18.15 -16.29
CA ARG A 185 -11.92 18.42 -15.00
C ARG A 185 -10.63 17.64 -14.82
N PHE A 186 -9.76 18.21 -14.00
CA PHE A 186 -8.59 17.60 -13.41
C PHE A 186 -8.99 17.00 -12.05
N ASP A 187 -8.70 15.71 -11.82
CA ASP A 187 -8.85 15.10 -10.49
C ASP A 187 -7.47 14.67 -9.97
N PHE A 188 -7.12 15.13 -8.77
CA PHE A 188 -5.93 14.68 -8.06
C PHE A 188 -6.21 14.31 -6.62
N TYR A 189 -5.55 13.27 -6.14
CA TYR A 189 -5.29 13.10 -4.71
C TYR A 189 -3.99 12.33 -4.48
N ALA A 190 -3.37 12.55 -3.34
CA ALA A 190 -2.25 11.78 -2.83
C ALA A 190 -2.28 11.75 -1.30
N GLY A 191 -1.89 10.62 -0.72
CA GLY A 191 -1.69 10.51 0.73
C GLY A 191 -2.46 9.37 1.38
N GLY A 192 -2.48 9.39 2.72
CA GLY A 192 -3.22 8.43 3.53
C GLY A 192 -4.73 8.65 3.43
N ARG A 193 -5.50 7.59 3.30
CA ARG A 193 -6.96 7.56 3.30
C ARG A 193 -7.42 6.96 4.64
N PRO A 194 -8.73 7.05 4.97
CA PRO A 194 -9.28 6.31 6.10
C PRO A 194 -8.91 4.83 6.01
N GLU A 195 -8.82 4.21 7.18
CA GLU A 195 -8.52 2.79 7.35
C GLU A 195 -7.08 2.41 6.95
N GLY A 196 -6.19 3.39 6.72
CA GLY A 196 -4.76 3.14 6.51
C GLY A 196 -4.32 2.99 5.06
N ALA A 197 -5.22 3.07 4.08
CA ALA A 197 -4.83 2.97 2.68
C ALA A 197 -4.06 4.19 2.20
N PHE A 198 -2.85 4.02 1.69
CA PHE A 198 -2.22 5.07 0.90
C PHE A 198 -2.70 4.98 -0.55
N GLY A 199 -2.97 6.12 -1.16
CA GLY A 199 -3.43 6.15 -2.53
C GLY A 199 -2.92 7.36 -3.29
N PHE A 200 -2.87 7.18 -4.60
CA PHE A 200 -2.57 8.23 -5.55
C PHE A 200 -3.57 8.20 -6.69
N LYS A 201 -3.98 9.37 -7.16
CA LYS A 201 -4.77 9.52 -8.37
C LYS A 201 -4.33 10.78 -9.06
N PHE A 202 -4.03 10.65 -10.34
CA PHE A 202 -3.74 11.75 -11.24
C PHE A 202 -4.53 11.53 -12.53
N ARG A 203 -5.56 12.35 -12.74
CA ARG A 203 -6.37 12.32 -13.96
C ARG A 203 -6.40 13.71 -14.57
N PRO A 204 -5.48 14.00 -15.50
CA PRO A 204 -5.39 15.33 -16.08
C PRO A 204 -6.64 15.70 -16.88
N ILE A 205 -7.25 14.72 -17.54
CA ILE A 205 -8.43 14.90 -18.38
C ILE A 205 -9.49 13.87 -17.97
N LYS A 206 -10.57 14.34 -17.32
CA LYS A 206 -11.75 13.53 -17.01
C LYS A 206 -13.01 14.23 -17.52
N LYS A 207 -13.88 13.49 -18.21
CA LYS A 207 -15.22 13.99 -18.57
C LYS A 207 -16.02 14.27 -17.29
N ARG A 208 -16.65 15.44 -17.21
CA ARG A 208 -17.61 15.74 -16.14
C ARG A 208 -18.80 14.79 -16.30
N LYS A 209 -19.27 14.26 -15.17
CA LYS A 209 -20.55 13.57 -15.08
C LYS A 209 -21.57 14.59 -14.62
#